data_AF-A0A2P6M692-F1
#
_entry.id   AF-A0A2P6M692-F1
#
_cell.length_a   1.000
_cell.length_b   1.000
_cell.length_c   1.000
_cell.angle_alpha   90.00
_cell.angle_beta   90.00
_cell.angle_gamma   90.00
#
_symmetry.space_group_name_H-M   'P 1'
#
loop_
_entity.id
_entity.type
_entity.pdbx_description
1 polymer ?
#
loop_
_entity_poly.entity_id
_entity_poly.type
_entity_poly.pdbx_seq_one_letter_code
_entity_poly.pdbx_strand_id
1 'polypeptide(L)'
;MAVTPRTRAWLVSALLLASPQLAAHSGGTNADGCHTNRKTGEYHCHAPKAKPSAASPSANTPRPLAARAGSSVYYANCTEARNAGAAPVRRGDPGYGSHLDRDNDGVGCE
;
A
#
# COMPACT_ATOMS: atom_id res chain seq x y z
N MET A 1 -51.91 23.26 -62.37
CA MET A 1 -50.56 23.14 -62.97
C MET A 1 -49.57 23.05 -61.81
N ALA A 2 -48.93 21.89 -61.68
CA ALA A 2 -48.05 21.54 -60.58
C ALA A 2 -46.62 22.02 -60.84
N VAL A 3 -45.99 22.66 -59.86
CA VAL A 3 -44.52 22.64 -59.68
C VAL A 3 -44.22 22.76 -58.19
N THR A 4 -43.91 21.64 -57.54
CA THR A 4 -42.93 21.62 -56.45
C THR A 4 -41.55 21.38 -57.07
N PRO A 5 -40.47 21.97 -56.51
CA PRO A 5 -39.53 21.06 -55.87
C PRO A 5 -38.82 21.61 -54.62
N ARG A 6 -38.72 20.70 -53.66
CA ARG A 6 -37.50 20.30 -52.95
C ARG A 6 -36.86 21.25 -51.93
N THR A 7 -36.65 20.63 -50.78
CA THR A 7 -35.64 20.91 -49.73
C THR A 7 -36.05 22.05 -48.79
N ARG A 8 -36.04 21.89 -47.47
CA ARG A 8 -35.01 21.23 -46.66
C ARG A 8 -35.66 20.59 -45.42
N ALA A 9 -35.30 19.34 -45.22
CA ALA A 9 -35.38 18.68 -43.93
C ALA A 9 -34.54 19.46 -42.91
N TRP A 10 -35.15 19.82 -41.79
CA TRP A 10 -34.49 19.91 -40.49
C TRP A 10 -35.50 19.42 -39.45
N LEU A 11 -35.57 18.08 -39.33
CA LEU A 11 -35.62 17.47 -38.00
C LEU A 11 -34.42 18.09 -37.23
N VAL A 12 -34.49 18.41 -35.95
CA VAL A 12 -34.26 17.43 -34.88
C VAL A 12 -34.28 18.23 -33.55
N SER A 13 -35.07 17.72 -32.60
CA SER A 13 -34.86 17.70 -31.15
C SER A 13 -35.00 18.95 -30.28
N ALA A 14 -36.06 18.91 -29.49
CA ALA A 14 -36.14 19.49 -28.16
C ALA A 14 -34.99 18.98 -27.27
N LEU A 15 -34.06 19.87 -26.94
CA LEU A 15 -32.90 19.60 -26.08
C LEU A 15 -33.25 20.01 -24.64
N LEU A 16 -33.97 19.15 -23.91
CA LEU A 16 -34.37 19.38 -22.52
C LEU A 16 -34.19 18.12 -21.68
N LEU A 17 -32.97 17.58 -21.60
CA LEU A 17 -32.55 16.67 -20.53
C LEU A 17 -31.03 16.76 -20.35
N ALA A 18 -30.57 17.44 -19.31
CA ALA A 18 -29.21 17.23 -18.79
C ALA A 18 -29.10 17.73 -17.35
N SER A 19 -29.62 16.97 -16.40
CA SER A 19 -29.19 17.08 -15.00
C SER A 19 -27.68 16.78 -14.96
N PRO A 20 -26.82 17.64 -14.38
CA PRO A 20 -25.42 17.29 -14.24
C PRO A 20 -25.35 16.18 -13.19
N GLN A 21 -24.98 14.99 -13.63
CA GLN A 21 -24.68 13.88 -12.74
C GLN A 21 -23.40 14.27 -11.98
N LEU A 22 -23.53 14.79 -10.76
CA LEU A 22 -22.41 14.91 -9.83
C LEU A 22 -21.94 13.50 -9.50
N ALA A 23 -20.96 13.02 -10.27
CA ALA A 23 -20.28 11.77 -10.01
C ALA A 23 -19.60 11.88 -8.64
N ALA A 24 -20.12 11.17 -7.65
CA ALA A 24 -19.39 10.89 -6.44
C ALA A 24 -18.17 10.03 -6.84
N HIS A 25 -17.00 10.68 -6.95
CA HIS A 25 -15.77 10.01 -7.30
C HIS A 25 -15.31 9.18 -6.09
N SER A 26 -15.24 7.86 -6.24
CA SER A 26 -14.52 7.00 -5.30
C SER A 26 -13.09 7.49 -5.23
N GLY A 27 -12.66 8.02 -4.07
CA GLY A 27 -11.32 8.55 -3.86
C GLY A 27 -10.28 7.55 -4.36
N GLY A 28 -9.66 7.90 -5.49
CA GLY A 28 -8.89 6.97 -6.30
C GLY A 28 -7.77 6.34 -5.49
N THR A 29 -7.85 5.03 -5.31
CA THR A 29 -6.67 4.22 -5.07
C THR A 29 -5.81 4.25 -6.33
N ASN A 30 -4.49 4.13 -6.20
CA ASN A 30 -3.59 3.98 -7.34
C ASN A 30 -3.82 2.62 -8.04
N ALA A 31 -3.05 2.36 -9.10
CA ALA A 31 -3.12 1.13 -9.87
C ALA A 31 -2.97 -0.13 -9.00
N ASP A 32 -2.30 0.00 -7.85
CA ASP A 32 -2.05 -1.07 -6.88
C ASP A 32 -3.15 -1.19 -5.81
N GLY A 33 -4.21 -0.39 -5.86
CA GLY A 33 -5.29 -0.41 -4.88
C GLY A 33 -4.94 0.26 -3.55
N CYS A 34 -3.96 1.17 -3.55
CA CYS A 34 -3.47 1.87 -2.38
C CYS A 34 -3.75 3.38 -2.41
N HIS A 35 -3.85 4.00 -1.23
CA HIS A 35 -4.11 5.43 -1.10
C HIS A 35 -3.50 6.01 0.18
N THR A 36 -3.17 7.31 0.15
CA THR A 36 -2.70 8.05 1.33
C THR A 36 -3.84 8.82 1.97
N ASN A 37 -4.05 8.63 3.27
CA ASN A 37 -4.99 9.42 4.05
C ASN A 37 -4.47 10.85 4.19
N ARG A 38 -5.21 11.81 3.65
CA ARG A 38 -4.82 13.22 3.68
C ARG A 38 -4.73 13.82 5.08
N LYS A 39 -5.46 13.27 6.06
CA LYS A 39 -5.48 13.81 7.44
C LYS A 39 -4.30 13.32 8.27
N THR A 40 -3.87 12.09 8.07
CA THR A 40 -2.80 11.46 8.88
C THR A 40 -1.48 11.33 8.10
N GLY A 41 -1.52 11.43 6.77
CA GLY A 41 -0.39 11.13 5.89
C GLY A 41 -0.14 9.63 5.69
N GLU A 42 -0.98 8.77 6.26
CA GLU A 42 -0.75 7.32 6.33
C GLU A 42 -1.19 6.63 5.02
N TYR A 43 -0.33 5.76 4.46
CA TYR A 43 -0.57 5.07 3.18
C TYR A 43 -1.09 3.65 3.40
N HIS A 44 -2.22 3.33 2.76
CA HIS A 44 -2.96 2.11 2.99
C HIS A 44 -3.43 1.46 1.70
N CYS A 45 -3.29 0.14 1.60
CA CYS A 45 -3.71 -0.69 0.47
C CYS A 45 -4.91 -1.58 0.82
N HIS A 46 -5.86 -1.69 -0.11
CA HIS A 46 -7.07 -2.50 0.04
C HIS A 46 -7.09 -3.66 -0.97
N ALA A 47 -6.24 -4.67 -0.76
CA ALA A 47 -6.32 -5.92 -1.51
C ALA A 47 -7.56 -6.75 -1.09
N PRO A 48 -8.17 -7.57 -1.96
CA PRO A 48 -9.28 -8.43 -1.56
C PRO A 48 -8.78 -9.61 -0.70
N LYS A 49 -8.90 -9.41 0.62
CA LYS A 49 -8.95 -10.39 1.73
C LYS A 49 -7.67 -11.16 2.10
N ALA A 50 -7.05 -10.71 3.18
CA ALA A 50 -7.01 -11.53 4.41
C ALA A 50 -7.44 -10.65 5.59
N LYS A 51 -8.34 -11.15 6.44
CA LYS A 51 -8.86 -10.52 7.68
C LYS A 51 -8.66 -11.56 8.79
N PRO A 52 -8.41 -11.21 10.06
CA PRO A 52 -7.64 -10.13 10.67
C PRO A 52 -6.33 -10.65 11.31
N SER A 53 -5.41 -9.75 11.67
CA SER A 53 -4.21 -10.07 12.46
C SER A 53 -4.61 -10.63 13.84
N ALA A 54 -4.62 -11.96 13.96
CA ALA A 54 -4.61 -12.73 15.20
C ALA A 54 -4.21 -14.19 14.89
N ALA A 55 -2.96 -14.41 14.49
CA ALA A 55 -2.26 -15.69 14.65
C ALA A 55 -0.78 -15.50 14.29
N SER A 56 0.05 -15.44 15.32
CA SER A 56 1.49 -15.66 15.25
C SER A 56 1.77 -16.97 14.48
N PRO A 57 2.70 -17.02 13.51
CA PRO A 57 3.17 -18.30 13.04
C PRO A 57 3.98 -18.92 14.16
N SER A 58 3.39 -19.90 14.83
CA SER A 58 4.10 -20.83 15.71
C SER A 58 5.18 -21.50 14.87
N ALA A 59 6.44 -21.15 15.16
CA ALA A 59 7.61 -21.79 14.62
C ALA A 59 7.66 -23.25 15.10
N ASN A 60 7.23 -24.18 14.24
CA ASN A 60 7.50 -25.62 14.40
C ASN A 60 8.59 -26.07 13.42
N THR A 61 9.68 -25.31 13.36
CA THR A 61 10.96 -25.83 12.88
C THR A 61 11.82 -26.06 14.11
N PRO A 62 12.44 -27.23 14.31
CA PRO A 62 13.45 -27.37 15.34
C PRO A 62 14.54 -26.33 15.06
N ARG A 63 14.54 -25.26 15.86
CA ARG A 63 15.57 -24.24 15.88
C ARG A 63 16.88 -24.98 16.07
N PRO A 64 17.85 -24.93 15.13
CA PRO A 64 19.19 -25.35 15.45
C PRO A 64 19.56 -24.60 16.73
N LEU A 65 19.98 -25.32 17.76
CA LEU A 65 20.64 -24.75 18.93
C LEU A 65 21.99 -24.17 18.48
N ALA A 66 21.95 -23.17 17.61
CA ALA A 66 23.08 -22.40 17.17
C ALA A 66 23.34 -21.38 18.28
N ALA A 67 24.25 -21.80 19.15
CA ALA A 67 25.17 -20.99 19.91
C ALA A 67 24.57 -19.83 20.72
N ARG A 68 24.63 -20.02 22.03
CA ARG A 68 25.13 -19.00 22.96
C ARG A 68 26.26 -18.18 22.32
N ALA A 69 25.92 -17.00 21.85
CA ALA A 69 26.76 -15.83 21.85
C ALA A 69 25.81 -14.65 21.62
N GLY A 70 25.64 -13.80 22.64
CA GLY A 70 25.36 -12.39 22.36
C GLY A 70 26.61 -11.85 21.67
N SER A 71 26.82 -12.27 20.42
CA SER A 71 27.87 -11.79 19.56
C SER A 71 27.64 -10.30 19.49
N SER A 72 28.68 -9.53 19.78
CA SER A 72 28.77 -8.07 19.77
C SER A 72 28.56 -7.47 18.36
N VAL A 73 27.71 -8.09 17.55
CA VAL A 73 27.23 -7.55 16.30
C VAL A 73 26.47 -6.29 16.69
N TYR A 74 26.97 -5.18 16.22
CA TYR A 74 26.40 -3.85 16.40
C TYR A 74 26.45 -3.19 15.05
N TYR A 75 25.31 -2.68 14.59
CA TYR A 75 25.24 -1.88 13.39
C TYR A 75 25.04 -0.43 13.80
N ALA A 76 25.90 0.47 13.34
CA ALA A 76 25.76 1.89 13.65
C ALA A 76 24.50 2.48 13.02
N ASN A 77 24.06 1.94 11.88
CA ASN A 77 22.87 2.37 11.14
C ASN A 77 22.37 1.29 10.18
N CYS A 78 21.21 1.53 9.58
CA CYS A 78 20.59 0.58 8.67
C CYS A 78 21.30 0.39 7.34
N THR A 79 22.11 1.34 6.89
CA THR A 79 22.94 1.15 5.69
C THR A 79 24.00 0.08 5.96
N GLU A 80 24.63 0.11 7.13
CA GLU A 80 25.59 -0.92 7.54
C GLU A 80 24.94 -2.30 7.64
N ALA A 81 23.78 -2.39 8.30
CA ALA A 81 23.03 -3.64 8.42
C ALA A 81 22.62 -4.22 7.05
N ARG A 82 22.17 -3.38 6.11
CA ARG A 82 21.82 -3.80 4.74
C ARG A 82 23.05 -4.22 3.93
N ASN A 83 24.16 -3.48 4.02
CA ASN A 83 25.41 -3.83 3.36
C ASN A 83 25.98 -5.16 3.88
N ALA A 84 25.76 -5.47 5.16
CA ALA A 84 26.10 -6.75 5.77
C ALA A 84 25.11 -7.88 5.42
N GLY A 85 24.03 -7.59 4.69
CA GLY A 85 22.97 -8.56 4.37
C GLY A 85 22.14 -9.00 5.58
N ALA A 86 22.15 -8.22 6.67
CA ALA A 86 21.48 -8.54 7.93
C ALA A 86 20.07 -7.93 8.05
N ALA A 87 19.70 -7.00 7.17
CA ALA A 87 18.37 -6.38 7.20
C ALA A 87 17.30 -7.27 6.51
N PRO A 88 16.07 -7.33 7.04
CA PRO A 88 15.58 -6.66 8.25
C PRO A 88 16.10 -7.33 9.54
N VAL A 89 16.54 -6.52 10.50
CA VAL A 89 17.09 -6.98 11.79
C VAL A 89 15.97 -7.02 12.82
N ARG A 90 15.61 -8.18 13.39
CA ARG A 90 14.44 -8.29 14.28
C ARG A 90 14.82 -8.25 15.75
N ARG A 91 13.87 -7.84 16.59
CA ARG A 91 14.05 -7.85 18.04
C ARG A 91 14.42 -9.26 18.53
N GLY A 92 15.58 -9.38 19.14
CA GLY A 92 16.14 -10.66 19.61
C GLY A 92 17.19 -11.27 18.68
N ASP A 93 17.34 -10.75 17.46
CA ASP A 93 18.48 -11.07 16.59
C ASP A 93 19.76 -10.37 17.07
N PRO A 94 20.94 -10.99 16.89
CA PRO A 94 22.22 -10.31 17.09
C PRO A 94 22.32 -9.07 16.19
N GLY A 95 22.70 -7.93 16.76
CA GLY A 95 22.76 -6.67 16.02
C GLY A 95 21.50 -5.80 16.08
N TYR A 96 20.40 -6.29 16.67
CA TYR A 96 19.23 -5.45 16.91
C TYR A 96 19.54 -4.38 17.95
N GLY A 97 19.30 -3.12 17.58
CA GLY A 97 19.20 -1.99 18.50
C GLY A 97 17.95 -1.20 18.18
N SER A 98 17.30 -0.62 19.20
CA SER A 98 16.11 0.21 19.01
C SER A 98 16.35 1.44 18.13
N HIS A 99 17.61 1.84 17.93
CA HIS A 99 17.98 2.90 17.00
C HIS A 99 17.84 2.50 15.52
N LEU A 100 17.73 1.20 15.22
CA LEU A 100 17.51 0.67 13.88
C LEU A 100 16.02 0.52 13.53
N ASP A 101 15.16 0.52 14.54
CA ASP A 101 13.72 0.28 14.49
C ASP A 101 13.00 1.61 14.72
N ARG A 102 12.72 2.32 13.61
CA ARG A 102 12.31 3.73 13.66
C ARG A 102 10.92 3.90 14.30
N ASP A 103 10.01 2.97 14.07
CA ASP A 103 8.64 2.98 14.56
C ASP A 103 8.42 2.10 15.79
N ASN A 104 9.47 1.37 16.22
CA ASN A 104 9.51 0.51 17.41
C ASN A 104 8.61 -0.73 17.33
N ASP A 105 8.31 -1.20 16.12
CA ASP A 105 7.43 -2.34 15.88
C ASP A 105 8.12 -3.70 16.12
N GLY A 106 9.44 -3.70 16.30
CA GLY A 106 10.26 -4.89 16.52
C GLY A 106 10.98 -5.41 15.29
N VAL A 107 10.84 -4.74 14.15
CA VAL A 107 11.62 -4.92 12.93
C VAL A 107 12.49 -3.67 12.77
N GLY A 108 13.76 -3.86 12.46
CA GLY A 108 14.69 -2.76 12.18
C GLY A 108 15.15 -2.80 10.73
N CYS A 109 15.35 -1.61 10.17
CA CYS A 109 15.88 -1.37 8.84
C CYS A 109 14.99 -1.77 7.65
N GLU A 110 13.68 -1.76 7.89
CA GLU A 110 12.58 -1.58 6.93
C GLU A 110 12.72 -0.32 6.05
#